data_AF-A0AAJ6E625-F1
#
_entry.id   AF-A0AAJ6E625-F1
#
_cell.length_a   1.000
_cell.length_b   1.000
_cell.length_c   1.000
_cell.angle_alpha   90.00
_cell.angle_beta   90.00
_cell.angle_gamma   90.00
#
_symmetry.space_group_name_H-M   'P 1'
#
loop_
_entity.id
_entity.type
_entity.pdbx_description
1 polymer ?
#
loop_
_entity_poly.entity_id
_entity_poly.type
_entity_poly.pdbx_seq_one_letter_code
_entity_poly.pdbx_strand_id
1 'polypeptide(L)'
;MSDERIPAEVFPLAEFLGEEMIERGWNTDDLAIRIGGNENMIARNMLALMLLLSVQREGLLIGDSMLDSLTEAFEVDPQFFRNLDTAWREAPADRRRFYSPPEKLFGPVSRRSLIRAI
;
A
#
# COMPACT_ATOMS: atom_id res chain seq x y z
N MET A 1 30.22 21.18 -20.71
CA MET A 1 29.46 21.26 -19.45
C MET A 1 28.72 19.95 -19.33
N SER A 2 29.14 19.07 -18.43
CA SER A 2 28.39 17.87 -18.09
C SER A 2 27.15 18.31 -17.33
N ASP A 3 25.98 18.05 -17.90
CA ASP A 3 24.68 18.32 -17.27
C ASP A 3 24.58 17.42 -16.03
N GLU A 4 24.68 18.02 -14.85
CA GLU A 4 24.63 17.30 -13.58
C GLU A 4 23.20 16.80 -13.38
N ARG A 5 22.99 15.50 -13.58
CA ARG A 5 21.68 14.86 -13.39
C ARG A 5 21.42 14.70 -11.91
N ILE A 6 20.44 15.43 -11.39
CA ILE A 6 19.91 15.23 -10.04
C ILE A 6 19.04 13.96 -10.06
N PRO A 7 19.31 12.95 -9.20
CA PRO A 7 18.45 11.78 -9.08
C PRO A 7 17.01 12.16 -8.74
N ALA A 8 16.04 11.42 -9.28
CA ALA A 8 14.64 11.64 -8.96
C ALA A 8 14.34 11.16 -7.52
N GLU A 9 13.45 11.88 -6.83
CA GLU A 9 12.92 11.46 -5.53
C GLU A 9 12.13 10.15 -5.68
N VAL A 10 12.28 9.24 -4.71
CA VAL A 10 11.61 7.94 -4.71
C VAL A 10 10.56 7.86 -3.61
N PHE A 11 9.35 7.46 -3.99
CA PHE A 11 8.17 7.43 -3.12
C PHE A 11 7.89 5.99 -2.66
N PRO A 12 7.49 5.77 -1.39
CA PRO A 12 7.05 4.45 -0.96
C PRO A 12 5.77 4.05 -1.68
N LEU A 13 5.58 2.76 -1.98
CA LEU A 13 4.34 2.25 -2.57
C LEU A 13 3.09 2.67 -1.76
N ALA A 14 3.23 2.74 -0.43
CA ALA A 14 2.19 3.20 0.48
C ALA A 14 1.60 4.58 0.12
N GLU A 15 2.43 5.49 -0.40
CA GLU A 15 2.01 6.83 -0.78
C GLU A 15 1.09 6.80 -2.00
N PHE A 16 1.51 6.09 -3.06
CA PHE A 16 0.66 5.88 -4.24
C PHE A 16 -0.67 5.24 -3.88
N LEU A 17 -0.64 4.16 -3.08
CA LEU A 17 -1.86 3.49 -2.64
C LEU A 17 -2.77 4.44 -1.86
N GLY A 18 -2.21 5.22 -0.94
CA GLY A 18 -2.98 6.16 -0.15
C GLY A 18 -3.61 7.28 -0.97
N GLU A 19 -2.89 7.83 -1.96
CA GLU A 19 -3.43 8.84 -2.88
C GLU A 19 -4.57 8.29 -3.74
N GLU A 20 -4.39 7.11 -4.34
CA GLU A 20 -5.43 6.45 -5.13
C GLU A 20 -6.66 6.11 -4.28
N MET A 21 -6.46 5.62 -3.05
CA MET A 21 -7.56 5.38 -2.13
C MET A 21 -8.32 6.67 -1.81
N ILE A 22 -7.62 7.79 -1.60
CA ILE A 22 -8.27 9.09 -1.36
C ILE A 22 -9.11 9.52 -2.56
N GLU A 23 -8.55 9.45 -3.77
CA GLU A 23 -9.23 9.87 -5.00
C GLU A 23 -10.48 9.02 -5.27
N ARG A 24 -10.40 7.72 -5.01
CA ARG A 24 -11.51 6.77 -5.20
C ARG A 24 -12.51 6.78 -4.03
N GLY A 25 -12.23 7.53 -2.97
CA GLY A 25 -13.06 7.56 -1.75
C GLY A 25 -13.05 6.24 -0.96
N TRP A 26 -11.94 5.51 -0.99
CA TRP A 26 -11.76 4.23 -0.31
C TRP A 26 -11.01 4.38 1.02
N ASN A 27 -11.28 3.46 1.95
CA ASN A 27 -10.46 3.19 3.12
C ASN A 27 -9.92 1.74 3.08
N THR A 28 -9.20 1.32 4.12
CA THR A 28 -8.64 -0.04 4.23
C THR A 28 -9.69 -1.15 4.20
N ASP A 29 -10.90 -0.89 4.70
CA ASP A 29 -12.00 -1.87 4.69
C ASP A 29 -12.52 -2.04 3.26
N ASP A 30 -12.72 -0.92 2.56
CA ASP A 30 -13.14 -0.87 1.15
C ASP A 30 -12.16 -1.61 0.24
N LEU A 31 -10.86 -1.40 0.47
CA LEU A 31 -9.80 -2.05 -0.32
C LEU A 31 -9.67 -3.53 0.04
N ALA A 32 -9.78 -3.91 1.31
CA ALA A 32 -9.74 -5.31 1.74
C ALA A 32 -10.89 -6.12 1.11
N ILE A 33 -12.09 -5.52 0.96
CA ILE A 33 -13.23 -6.14 0.27
C ILE A 33 -12.95 -6.29 -1.23
N ARG A 34 -12.32 -5.30 -1.87
CA ARG A 34 -11.99 -5.33 -3.31
C ARG A 34 -10.92 -6.33 -3.68
N ILE A 35 -9.92 -6.50 -2.81
CA ILE A 35 -8.93 -7.60 -2.89
C ILE A 35 -9.63 -8.97 -2.79
N GLY A 36 -10.78 -9.03 -2.10
CA GLY A 36 -11.62 -10.22 -2.04
C GLY A 36 -11.14 -11.27 -1.02
N GLY A 37 -11.62 -12.49 -1.22
CA GLY A 37 -11.46 -13.61 -0.29
C GLY A 37 -12.68 -13.83 0.62
N ASN A 38 -12.61 -14.86 1.45
CA ASN A 38 -13.65 -15.14 2.46
C ASN A 38 -13.54 -14.17 3.66
N GLU A 39 -14.51 -14.20 4.57
CA GLU A 39 -14.57 -13.28 5.72
C GLU A 39 -13.26 -13.26 6.54
N ASN A 40 -12.62 -14.42 6.74
CA ASN A 40 -11.35 -14.52 7.46
C ASN A 40 -10.17 -13.91 6.67
N MET A 41 -10.20 -13.98 5.34
CA MET A 41 -9.20 -13.35 4.48
C MET A 41 -9.34 -11.82 4.48
N ILE A 42 -10.56 -11.29 4.51
CA ILE A 42 -10.80 -9.83 4.54
C ILE A 42 -10.12 -9.21 5.77
N ALA A 43 -10.28 -9.81 6.96
CA ALA A 43 -9.63 -9.31 8.17
C ALA A 43 -8.09 -9.33 8.10
N ARG A 44 -7.51 -10.36 7.47
CA ARG A 44 -6.06 -10.46 7.25
C ARG A 44 -5.58 -9.44 6.23
N ASN A 45 -6.32 -9.24 5.15
CA ASN A 45 -6.02 -8.25 4.12
C ASN A 45 -6.05 -6.85 4.72
N MET A 46 -7.06 -6.54 5.53
CA MET A 46 -7.16 -5.26 6.24
C MET A 46 -5.92 -5.03 7.13
N LEU A 47 -5.51 -6.02 7.94
CA LEU A 47 -4.30 -5.90 8.75
C LEU A 47 -3.04 -5.68 7.90
N ALA A 48 -2.90 -6.43 6.80
CA ALA A 48 -1.76 -6.29 5.90
C ALA A 48 -1.71 -4.90 5.24
N LEU A 49 -2.86 -4.37 4.82
CA LEU A 49 -2.98 -3.01 4.27
C LEU A 49 -2.62 -1.95 5.31
N MET A 50 -3.10 -2.09 6.55
CA MET A 50 -2.77 -1.17 7.63
C MET A 50 -1.26 -1.14 7.90
N LEU A 51 -0.61 -2.31 7.92
CA LEU A 51 0.84 -2.42 8.06
C LEU A 51 1.57 -1.80 6.86
N LEU A 52 1.13 -2.11 5.64
CA LEU A 52 1.70 -1.56 4.42
C LEU A 52 1.65 -0.03 4.38
N LEU A 53 0.53 0.58 4.79
CA LEU A 53 0.36 2.03 4.80
C LEU A 53 1.14 2.70 5.94
N SER A 54 1.27 2.03 7.09
CA SER A 54 1.80 2.65 8.32
C SER A 54 3.30 2.41 8.54
N VAL A 55 3.86 1.35 7.96
CA VAL A 55 5.23 0.90 8.23
C VAL A 55 6.08 1.06 6.98
N GLN A 56 6.98 2.04 6.99
CA GLN A 56 8.00 2.20 5.96
C GLN A 56 9.36 1.72 6.51
N ARG A 57 9.65 0.44 6.26
CA ARG A 57 10.92 -0.20 6.62
C ARG A 57 11.40 -1.06 5.45
N GLU A 58 12.69 -1.01 5.14
CA GLU A 58 13.30 -1.72 4.00
C GLU A 58 13.12 -3.24 4.05
N GLY A 59 13.05 -3.78 5.27
CA GLY A 59 12.85 -5.21 5.50
C GLY A 59 11.37 -5.64 5.47
N LEU A 60 10.43 -4.69 5.33
CA LEU A 60 9.02 -5.04 5.14
C LEU A 60 8.82 -5.39 3.67
N LEU A 61 8.55 -6.66 3.41
CA LEU A 61 8.34 -7.17 2.05
C LEU A 61 6.86 -7.42 1.81
N ILE A 62 6.42 -7.11 0.59
CA ILE A 62 5.08 -7.41 0.11
C ILE A 62 5.16 -8.73 -0.64
N GLY A 63 4.38 -9.71 -0.22
CA GLY A 63 4.29 -10.99 -0.92
C GLY A 63 3.63 -10.83 -2.29
N ASP A 64 4.05 -11.64 -3.26
CA ASP A 64 3.53 -11.59 -4.63
C ASP A 64 2.00 -11.67 -4.69
N SER A 65 1.39 -12.53 -3.88
CA SER A 65 -0.07 -12.67 -3.84
C SER A 65 -0.80 -11.39 -3.42
N MET A 66 -0.24 -10.63 -2.48
CA MET A 66 -0.80 -9.34 -2.06
C MET A 66 -0.60 -8.31 -3.17
N LEU A 67 0.58 -8.30 -3.80
CA LEU A 67 0.89 -7.36 -4.87
C LEU A 67 -0.02 -7.59 -6.09
N ASP A 68 -0.22 -8.85 -6.50
CA ASP A 68 -1.12 -9.21 -7.59
C ASP A 68 -2.56 -8.77 -7.29
N SER A 69 -3.04 -9.02 -6.06
CA SER A 69 -4.37 -8.60 -5.64
C SER A 69 -4.55 -7.08 -5.62
N LEU A 70 -3.51 -6.33 -5.22
CA LEU A 70 -3.51 -4.87 -5.28
C LEU A 70 -3.56 -4.39 -6.73
N THR A 71 -2.78 -5.00 -7.62
CA THR A 71 -2.74 -4.59 -9.03
C THR A 71 -4.08 -4.79 -9.72
N GLU A 72 -4.79 -5.88 -9.40
CA GLU A 72 -6.16 -6.10 -9.85
C GLU A 72 -7.13 -5.07 -9.27
N ALA A 73 -7.06 -4.79 -7.96
CA ALA A 73 -7.95 -3.83 -7.31
C ALA A 73 -7.78 -2.37 -7.80
N PHE A 74 -6.55 -1.98 -8.18
CA PHE A 74 -6.27 -0.64 -8.70
C PHE A 74 -6.30 -0.56 -10.23
N GLU A 75 -6.44 -1.69 -10.92
CA GLU A 75 -6.41 -1.81 -12.40
C GLU A 75 -5.11 -1.28 -13.01
N VAL A 76 -3.98 -1.62 -12.38
CA VAL A 76 -2.63 -1.22 -12.83
C VAL A 76 -1.80 -2.42 -13.25
N ASP A 77 -0.75 -2.17 -14.02
CA ASP A 77 0.19 -3.22 -14.43
C ASP A 77 0.98 -3.76 -13.22
N PRO A 78 1.13 -5.08 -13.04
CA PRO A 78 1.88 -5.65 -11.92
C PRO A 78 3.34 -5.22 -11.84
N GLN A 79 3.98 -4.96 -12.98
CA GLN A 79 5.36 -4.49 -13.01
C GLN A 79 5.47 -3.07 -12.45
N PHE A 80 4.41 -2.26 -12.52
CA PHE A 80 4.41 -0.91 -11.95
C PHE A 80 4.66 -0.94 -10.43
N PHE A 81 3.89 -1.71 -9.67
CA PHE A 81 4.08 -1.81 -8.21
C PHE A 81 5.41 -2.46 -7.83
N ARG A 82 5.86 -3.47 -8.59
CA ARG A 82 7.19 -4.08 -8.39
C ARG A 82 8.29 -3.05 -8.57
N ASN A 83 8.22 -2.24 -9.63
CA ASN A 83 9.21 -1.20 -9.90
C ASN A 83 9.21 -0.13 -8.80
N LEU A 84 8.04 0.27 -8.29
CA LEU A 84 7.95 1.22 -7.17
C LEU A 84 8.58 0.66 -5.88
N ASP A 85 8.25 -0.57 -5.51
CA ASP A 85 8.83 -1.23 -4.31
C ASP A 85 10.36 -1.39 -4.46
N THR A 86 10.81 -1.88 -5.60
CA THR A 86 12.24 -2.06 -5.90
C THR A 86 12.98 -0.73 -5.85
N ALA A 87 12.49 0.31 -6.54
CA ALA A 87 13.12 1.62 -6.54
C ALA A 87 13.23 2.18 -5.11
N TRP A 88 12.16 2.06 -4.31
CA TRP A 88 12.17 2.56 -2.94
C TRP A 88 13.18 1.80 -2.07
N ARG A 89 13.28 0.47 -2.22
CA ARG A 89 14.22 -0.34 -1.45
C ARG A 89 15.68 -0.12 -1.85
N GLU A 90 15.96 0.08 -3.13
CA GLU A 90 17.33 0.22 -3.66
C GLU A 90 17.92 1.63 -3.54
N ALA A 91 17.08 2.66 -3.35
CA ALA A 91 17.52 4.06 -3.29
C ALA A 91 17.24 4.74 -1.93
N PRO A 92 17.79 4.25 -0.79
CA PRO A 92 17.50 4.82 0.52
C PRO A 92 17.91 6.30 0.68
N ALA A 93 18.93 6.74 -0.04
CA ALA A 93 19.41 8.13 -0.01
C ALA A 93 18.46 9.11 -0.72
N ASP A 94 17.66 8.61 -1.67
CA ASP A 94 16.80 9.41 -2.55
C ASP A 94 15.32 9.33 -2.15
N ARG A 95 15.00 8.67 -1.01
CA ARG A 95 13.63 8.53 -0.53
C ARG A 95 13.04 9.86 -0.12
N ARG A 96 11.78 10.06 -0.50
CA ARG A 96 10.94 11.09 0.11
C ARG A 96 10.86 10.90 1.61
N ARG A 97 10.61 12.01 2.32
CA ARG A 97 10.24 11.98 3.74
C ARG A 97 9.07 11.04 3.97
N PHE A 98 9.05 10.45 5.16
CA PHE A 98 8.07 9.45 5.59
C PHE A 98 6.64 9.85 5.21
N TYR A 99 5.97 9.01 4.41
CA TYR A 99 4.56 9.21 4.07
C TYR A 99 3.72 9.00 5.34
N SER A 100 2.85 9.96 5.67
CA SER A 100 1.93 9.84 6.80
C SER A 100 0.51 9.74 6.26
N PRO A 101 -0.04 8.52 6.15
CA PRO A 101 -1.40 8.34 5.63
C PRO A 101 -2.40 9.07 6.54
N PRO A 102 -3.36 9.83 5.98
CA PRO A 102 -4.37 10.49 6.78
C PRO A 102 -5.27 9.47 7.47
N GLU A 103 -5.72 9.78 8.69
CA GLU A 103 -6.50 8.85 9.54
C GLU A 103 -7.73 8.26 8.84
N LYS A 104 -8.37 9.03 7.95
CA LYS A 104 -9.54 8.61 7.17
C LYS A 104 -9.32 7.40 6.27
N LEU A 105 -8.06 7.08 5.94
CA LEU A 105 -7.72 5.87 5.18
C LEU A 105 -7.85 4.61 6.01
N PHE A 106 -7.70 4.72 7.34
CA PHE A 106 -7.93 3.60 8.24
C PHE A 106 -9.43 3.54 8.54
N GLY A 107 -10.08 2.50 8.05
CA GLY A 107 -11.49 2.26 8.32
C GLY A 107 -11.78 2.26 9.82
N PRO A 108 -13.03 2.52 10.25
CA PRO A 108 -13.38 2.41 11.65
C PRO A 108 -13.04 1.00 12.12
N VAL A 109 -12.33 0.86 13.25
CA VAL A 109 -12.15 -0.46 13.90
C VAL A 109 -13.53 -0.94 14.37
N SER A 110 -14.30 -1.49 13.45
CA SER A 110 -15.69 -1.85 13.64
C SER A 110 -15.75 -3.22 14.31
N ARG A 111 -16.53 -3.30 15.40
CA ARG A 111 -16.83 -4.59 16.07
C ARG A 111 -17.39 -5.63 15.10
N ARG A 112 -18.08 -5.24 14.02
CA ARG A 112 -18.55 -6.20 13.00
C ARG A 112 -17.39 -6.87 12.26
N SER A 113 -16.31 -6.15 12.01
CA SER A 113 -15.09 -6.66 11.35
C SER A 113 -14.29 -7.62 12.24
N LEU A 114 -14.48 -7.56 13.57
CA LEU A 114 -13.79 -8.41 14.55
C LEU A 114 -14.64 -9.59 15.06
N ILE A 115 -15.98 -9.47 15.10
CA ILE A 115 -16.87 -10.47 15.74
C ILE A 115 -17.26 -11.62 14.80
N ARG A 116 -17.15 -11.47 13.47
CA ARG A 116 -17.47 -12.56 12.53
C ARG A 116 -16.33 -13.55 12.27
N ALA A 117 -15.13 -13.28 12.80
CA ALA A 117 -13.94 -14.12 12.62
C ALA A 117 -13.72 -15.16 13.74
N ILE A 118 -14.75 -15.41 14.57
CA ILE A 118 -14.72 -16.41 15.67
C ILE A 118 -15.83 -17.44 15.44
#